data_AF-A0ABD6T0R0-F1
#
_entry.id   AF-A0ABD6T0R0-F1
#
_cell.length_a   1.000
_cell.length_b   1.000
_cell.length_c   1.000
_cell.angle_alpha   90.00
_cell.angle_beta   90.00
_cell.angle_gamma   90.00
#
_symmetry.space_group_name_H-M   'P 1'
#
loop_
_entity.id
_entity.type
_entity.pdbx_description
1 polymer ?
#
loop_
_entity_poly.entity_id
_entity_poly.type
_entity_poly.pdbx_seq_one_letter_code
_entity_poly.pdbx_strand_id
1 'polypeptide(L)'
;MKKAYFSKRIYKTDLPYEMVEVLTQTIETCNRAKRFAFQTIVREKRWNRKMHADSLHLVLKRNYQLNDYYANSAAQEAKALFTGLMELQKIYEKQTQEKVKKLKKKLKQERTKLTNLRKIKQSCVKGKLTFPKNARFAKRNNLISLSRKKDTLIWLNEYLFEHQYLD
;
A
#
# COMPACT_ATOMS: atom_id res chain seq x y z
N MET A 1 -20.83 -33.78 4.04
CA MET A 1 -20.13 -33.02 5.11
C MET A 1 -18.69 -33.49 5.20
N LYS A 2 -17.69 -32.61 5.06
CA LYS A 2 -16.29 -32.95 5.42
C LYS A 2 -16.27 -33.13 6.94
N LYS A 3 -15.87 -34.31 7.43
CA LYS A 3 -15.69 -34.56 8.87
C LYS A 3 -14.54 -33.66 9.34
N ALA A 4 -14.86 -32.63 10.12
CA ALA A 4 -13.84 -31.89 10.86
C ALA A 4 -13.35 -32.83 11.97
N TYR A 5 -12.24 -33.52 11.74
CA TYR A 5 -11.59 -34.30 12.79
C TYR A 5 -11.16 -33.30 13.87
N PHE A 6 -11.67 -33.47 15.09
CA PHE A 6 -11.16 -32.72 16.23
C PHE A 6 -9.66 -32.97 16.33
N SER A 7 -8.86 -31.89 16.39
CA SER A 7 -7.43 -32.04 16.61
C SER A 7 -7.22 -32.72 17.95
N LYS A 8 -6.40 -33.78 17.98
CA LYS A 8 -5.92 -34.37 19.23
C LYS A 8 -5.03 -33.33 19.91
N ARG A 9 -5.62 -32.54 20.81
CA ARG A 9 -4.89 -31.58 21.63
C ARG A 9 -4.16 -32.34 22.72
N ILE A 10 -2.89 -32.02 22.89
CA ILE A 10 -2.06 -32.54 23.97
C ILE A 10 -1.77 -31.35 24.88
N TYR A 11 -2.22 -31.40 26.12
CA TYR A 11 -1.94 -30.35 27.10
C TYR A 11 -0.64 -30.64 27.84
N LYS A 12 0.09 -29.58 28.23
CA LYS A 12 1.35 -29.72 28.97
C LYS A 12 1.15 -30.43 30.31
N THR A 13 -0.02 -30.27 30.92
CA THR A 13 -0.42 -30.91 32.19
C THR A 13 -0.53 -32.42 32.07
N ASP A 14 -0.77 -32.93 30.86
CA ASP A 14 -1.05 -34.34 30.60
C ASP A 14 0.23 -35.11 30.21
N LEU A 15 1.38 -34.42 30.20
CA LEU A 15 2.67 -34.95 29.80
C LEU A 15 3.66 -34.95 30.98
N PRO A 16 4.60 -35.92 31.03
CA PRO A 16 5.72 -35.87 31.96
C PRO A 16 6.52 -34.56 31.81
N TYR A 17 6.99 -34.02 32.92
CA TYR A 17 7.74 -32.76 32.96
C TYR A 17 8.93 -32.75 31.99
N GLU A 18 9.73 -33.83 31.98
CA GLU A 18 10.88 -33.99 31.08
C GLU A 18 10.50 -33.88 29.61
N MET A 19 9.35 -34.46 29.22
CA MET A 19 8.86 -34.37 27.85
C MET A 19 8.44 -32.94 27.50
N VAL A 20 7.80 -32.23 28.43
CA VAL A 20 7.42 -30.82 28.23
C VAL A 20 8.66 -29.95 28.07
N GLU A 21 9.71 -30.20 28.85
CA GLU A 21 10.97 -29.48 28.76
C GLU A 21 11.65 -29.71 27.39
N VAL A 22 11.81 -30.96 26.97
CA VAL A 22 12.40 -31.32 25.66
C VAL A 22 11.60 -30.71 24.51
N LEU A 23 10.27 -30.78 24.55
CA LEU A 23 9.41 -30.16 23.54
C LEU A 23 9.59 -28.64 23.50
N THR A 24 9.68 -27.99 24.67
CA THR A 24 9.89 -26.54 24.76
C THR A 24 11.22 -26.15 24.13
N GLN A 25 12.31 -26.82 24.51
CA GLN A 25 13.65 -26.60 23.95
C GLN A 25 13.69 -26.84 22.44
N THR A 26 13.02 -27.90 21.96
CA THR A 26 12.92 -28.21 20.52
C THR A 26 12.19 -27.12 19.75
N ILE A 27 11.06 -26.64 20.27
CA ILE A 27 10.28 -25.56 19.65
C ILE A 27 11.09 -24.27 19.60
N GLU A 28 11.78 -23.92 20.69
CA GLU A 28 12.62 -22.74 20.74
C GLU A 28 13.76 -22.81 19.71
N THR A 29 14.45 -23.95 19.63
CA THR A 29 15.54 -24.18 18.69
C THR A 29 15.04 -24.10 17.25
N CYS A 30 13.90 -24.72 16.95
CA CYS A 30 13.26 -24.65 15.64
C CYS A 30 12.86 -23.21 15.27
N ASN A 31 12.30 -22.45 16.21
CA ASN A 31 11.95 -21.04 16.00
C ASN A 31 13.18 -20.16 15.75
N ARG A 32 14.29 -20.41 16.45
CA ARG A 32 15.58 -19.72 16.20
C ARG A 32 16.10 -20.06 14.80
N ALA A 33 16.05 -21.33 14.40
CA ALA A 33 16.44 -21.78 13.06
C ALA A 33 15.58 -21.13 11.96
N LYS A 34 14.26 -21.04 12.13
CA LYS A 34 13.34 -20.34 11.20
C LYS A 34 13.71 -18.86 11.05
N ARG A 35 13.97 -18.16 12.16
CA ARG A 35 14.38 -16.74 12.14
C ARG A 35 15.71 -16.55 11.42
N PHE A 36 16.69 -17.41 11.69
CA PHE A 36 17.97 -17.38 11.00
C PHE A 36 17.80 -17.61 9.50
N ALA A 37 17.07 -18.67 9.11
CA ALA A 37 16.80 -18.99 7.71
C ALA A 37 16.18 -17.82 6.96
N PHE A 38 15.16 -17.19 7.55
CA PHE A 38 14.52 -16.03 6.97
C PHE A 38 15.48 -14.83 6.81
N GLN A 39 16.25 -14.51 7.85
CA GLN A 39 17.23 -13.43 7.79
C GLN A 39 18.31 -13.68 6.73
N THR A 40 18.78 -14.92 6.59
CA THR A 40 19.73 -15.30 5.56
C THR A 40 19.16 -15.07 4.17
N ILE A 41 17.93 -15.54 3.90
CA ILE A 41 17.25 -15.32 2.60
C ILE A 41 17.12 -13.82 2.29
N VAL A 42 16.73 -13.01 3.28
CA VAL A 42 16.61 -11.55 3.12
C VAL A 42 17.96 -10.92 2.76
N ARG A 43 19.04 -11.33 3.44
CA ARG A 43 20.40 -10.82 3.18
C ARG A 43 20.93 -11.26 1.83
N GLU A 44 20.73 -12.52 1.45
CA GLU A 44 21.09 -13.04 0.13
C GLU A 44 20.39 -12.26 -0.98
N LYS A 45 19.10 -11.95 -0.80
CA LYS A 45 18.36 -11.11 -1.76
C LYS A 45 18.90 -9.69 -1.81
N ARG A 46 19.18 -9.08 -0.66
CA ARG A 46 19.69 -7.69 -0.58
C ARG A 46 21.05 -7.54 -1.24
N TRP A 47 21.94 -8.51 -1.06
CA TRP A 47 23.31 -8.45 -1.58
C TRP A 47 23.49 -9.16 -2.92
N ASN A 48 22.45 -9.81 -3.43
CA ASN A 48 22.47 -10.57 -4.68
C ASN A 48 23.61 -11.61 -4.75
N ARG A 49 23.92 -12.24 -3.62
CA ARG A 49 24.95 -13.29 -3.49
C ARG A 49 24.53 -14.30 -2.43
N LYS A 50 25.00 -15.55 -2.56
CA LYS A 50 24.82 -16.56 -1.52
C LYS A 50 25.66 -16.22 -0.29
N MET A 51 25.10 -16.41 0.89
CA MET A 51 25.84 -16.21 2.16
C MET A 51 26.67 -17.42 2.55
N HIS A 52 26.23 -18.60 2.12
CA HIS A 52 26.88 -19.87 2.44
C HIS A 52 27.13 -20.65 1.15
N ALA A 53 28.25 -21.39 1.12
CA ALA A 53 28.55 -22.31 0.03
C ALA A 53 27.56 -23.48 0.00
N ASP A 54 27.26 -24.02 1.18
CA ASP A 54 26.30 -25.10 1.38
C ASP A 54 24.85 -24.61 1.26
N SER A 55 23.95 -25.56 0.99
CA SER A 55 22.51 -25.27 1.01
C SER A 55 22.02 -24.87 2.40
N LEU A 56 21.01 -24.00 2.46
CA LEU A 56 20.49 -23.45 3.72
C LEU A 56 20.06 -24.54 4.71
N HIS A 57 19.50 -25.67 4.24
CA HIS A 57 19.10 -26.76 5.14
C HIS A 57 20.32 -27.41 5.83
N LEU A 58 21.45 -27.60 5.13
CA LEU A 58 22.68 -28.14 5.72
C LEU A 58 23.28 -27.17 6.74
N VAL A 59 23.22 -25.87 6.45
CA VAL A 59 23.67 -24.82 7.39
C VAL A 59 22.83 -24.85 8.66
N LEU A 60 21.50 -24.96 8.54
CA LEU A 60 20.60 -25.07 9.69
C LEU A 60 20.85 -26.35 10.49
N LYS A 61 21.03 -27.48 9.80
CA LYS A 61 21.34 -28.78 10.41
C LYS A 61 22.58 -28.71 11.29
N ARG A 62 23.68 -28.13 10.77
CA ARG A 62 24.94 -27.97 11.53
C ARG A 62 24.81 -26.96 12.66
N ASN A 63 24.22 -25.79 12.41
CA ASN A 63 24.19 -24.69 13.38
C ASN A 63 23.29 -24.98 14.59
N TYR A 64 22.20 -25.72 14.39
CA TYR A 64 21.19 -25.97 15.42
C TYR A 64 21.07 -27.44 15.81
N GLN A 65 21.96 -28.31 15.31
CA GLN A 65 21.96 -29.77 15.57
C GLN A 65 20.58 -30.41 15.31
N LEU A 66 19.86 -29.91 14.32
CA LEU A 66 18.53 -30.39 13.96
C LEU A 66 18.62 -31.64 13.10
N ASN A 67 17.56 -32.46 13.11
CA ASN A 67 17.40 -33.50 12.10
C ASN A 67 17.00 -32.90 10.73
N ASP A 68 17.04 -33.71 9.68
CA ASP A 68 16.72 -33.25 8.32
C ASP A 68 15.29 -32.76 8.18
N TYR A 69 14.35 -33.34 8.93
CA TYR A 69 12.96 -32.93 8.91
C TYR A 69 12.79 -31.48 9.39
N TYR A 70 13.31 -31.15 10.57
CA TYR A 70 13.21 -29.81 11.14
C TYR A 70 14.00 -28.78 10.33
N ALA A 71 15.21 -29.13 9.87
CA ALA A 71 16.03 -28.22 9.06
C ALA A 71 15.35 -27.88 7.72
N ASN A 72 14.78 -28.89 7.04
CA ASN A 72 14.05 -28.67 5.79
C ASN A 72 12.76 -27.89 5.99
N SER A 73 11.97 -28.24 7.02
CA SER A 73 10.76 -27.51 7.39
C SER A 73 11.06 -26.03 7.65
N ALA A 74 12.07 -25.72 8.45
CA ALA A 74 12.46 -24.34 8.75
C ALA A 74 12.90 -23.58 7.48
N ALA A 75 13.69 -24.20 6.61
CA ALA A 75 14.12 -23.59 5.35
C ALA A 75 12.95 -23.34 4.38
N GLN A 76 12.02 -24.29 4.26
CA GLN A 76 10.85 -24.16 3.39
C GLN A 76 9.86 -23.11 3.89
N GLU A 77 9.54 -23.10 5.19
CA GLU A 77 8.67 -22.09 5.78
C GLU A 77 9.25 -20.68 5.62
N ALA A 78 10.55 -20.52 5.86
CA ALA A 78 11.22 -19.23 5.66
C ALA A 78 11.15 -18.75 4.21
N LYS A 79 11.34 -19.67 3.24
CA LYS A 79 11.17 -19.36 1.80
C LYS A 79 9.73 -18.97 1.47
N ALA A 80 8.75 -19.72 1.95
CA ALA A 80 7.33 -19.44 1.71
C ALA A 80 6.90 -18.09 2.30
N LEU A 81 7.35 -17.77 3.51
CA LEU A 81 7.10 -16.48 4.15
C LEU A 81 7.75 -15.34 3.34
N PHE A 82 8.99 -15.53 2.90
CA PHE A 82 9.69 -14.54 2.09
C PHE A 82 9.00 -14.30 0.74
N THR A 83 8.56 -15.35 0.05
CA THR A 83 7.81 -15.21 -1.21
C THR A 83 6.49 -14.49 -1.01
N GLY A 84 5.75 -14.82 0.07
CA GLY A 84 4.50 -14.13 0.41
C GLY A 84 4.71 -12.63 0.68
N LEU A 85 5.78 -12.26 1.39
CA LEU A 85 6.12 -10.87 1.62
C LEU A 85 6.49 -10.12 0.32
N MET A 86 7.22 -10.77 -0.59
CA MET A 86 7.57 -10.18 -1.89
C MET A 86 6.33 -9.94 -2.76
N GLU A 87 5.36 -10.85 -2.74
CA GLU A 87 4.09 -10.68 -3.44
C GLU A 87 3.26 -9.55 -2.83
N LEU A 88 3.19 -9.50 -1.50
CA LEU A 88 2.52 -8.43 -0.78
C LEU A 88 3.13 -7.06 -1.09
N GLN A 89 4.46 -6.98 -1.13
CA GLN A 89 5.18 -5.77 -1.52
C GLN A 89 4.77 -5.29 -2.93
N LYS A 90 4.73 -6.20 -3.91
CA LYS A 90 4.29 -5.86 -5.28
C LYS A 90 2.87 -5.29 -5.31
N ILE A 91 1.96 -5.83 -4.51
CA ILE A 91 0.58 -5.33 -4.41
C ILE A 91 0.58 -3.90 -3.85
N TYR A 92 1.32 -3.64 -2.77
CA TYR A 92 1.43 -2.31 -2.18
C TYR A 92 2.08 -1.29 -3.11
N GLU A 93 3.10 -1.68 -3.86
CA GLU A 93 3.72 -0.82 -4.89
C GLU A 93 2.70 -0.42 -5.96
N LYS A 94 1.93 -1.38 -6.50
CA LYS A 94 0.87 -1.10 -7.48
C LYS A 94 -0.19 -0.15 -6.93
N GLN A 95 -0.69 -0.41 -5.72
CA GLN A 95 -1.68 0.46 -5.07
C GLN A 95 -1.13 1.88 -4.85
N THR A 96 0.14 2.01 -4.48
CA THR A 96 0.78 3.31 -4.25
C THR A 96 0.94 4.07 -5.57
N GLN A 97 1.36 3.40 -6.65
CA GLN A 97 1.45 4.00 -7.98
C GLN A 97 0.09 4.51 -8.47
N GLU A 98 -0.99 3.75 -8.25
CA GLU A 98 -2.34 4.19 -8.59
C GLU A 98 -2.78 5.43 -7.80
N LYS A 99 -2.49 5.47 -6.49
CA LYS A 99 -2.76 6.65 -5.66
C LYS A 99 -2.02 7.88 -6.19
N VAL A 100 -0.72 7.74 -6.51
CA VAL A 100 0.08 8.82 -7.10
C VAL A 100 -0.52 9.28 -8.44
N LYS A 101 -0.95 8.36 -9.30
CA LYS A 101 -1.60 8.69 -10.59
C LYS A 101 -2.89 9.48 -10.38
N LYS A 102 -3.73 9.07 -9.42
CA LYS A 102 -4.97 9.80 -9.06
C LYS A 102 -4.66 11.21 -8.54
N LEU A 103 -3.66 11.36 -7.68
CA LEU A 103 -3.22 12.66 -7.16
C LEU A 103 -2.70 13.57 -8.27
N LYS A 104 -1.84 13.07 -9.17
CA LYS A 104 -1.35 13.82 -10.33
C LYS A 104 -2.49 14.33 -11.22
N LYS A 105 -3.51 13.49 -11.45
CA LYS A 105 -4.70 13.88 -12.24
C LYS A 105 -5.50 14.99 -11.55
N LYS A 106 -5.76 14.87 -10.24
CA LYS A 106 -6.44 15.92 -9.45
C LYS A 106 -5.65 17.23 -9.48
N LEU A 107 -4.35 17.17 -9.26
CA LEU A 107 -3.47 18.34 -9.29
C LEU A 107 -3.46 19.02 -10.67
N LYS A 108 -3.46 18.24 -11.76
CA LYS A 108 -3.62 18.80 -13.12
C LYS A 108 -4.97 19.52 -13.28
N GLN A 109 -6.06 18.90 -12.82
CA GLN A 109 -7.41 19.49 -12.89
C GLN A 109 -7.49 20.82 -12.10
N GLU A 110 -6.99 20.84 -10.86
CA GLU A 110 -6.96 22.05 -10.04
C GLU A 110 -6.09 23.15 -10.66
N ARG A 111 -4.90 22.80 -11.20
CA ARG A 111 -4.07 23.77 -11.94
C ARG A 111 -4.81 24.36 -13.14
N THR A 112 -5.49 23.55 -13.94
CA THR A 112 -6.28 24.06 -15.08
C THR A 112 -7.47 24.91 -14.65
N LYS A 113 -8.09 24.58 -13.51
CA LYS A 113 -9.17 25.39 -12.94
C LYS A 113 -8.65 26.75 -12.49
N LEU A 114 -7.52 26.76 -11.77
CA LEU A 114 -6.85 27.98 -11.30
C LEU A 114 -6.41 28.88 -12.46
N THR A 115 -5.82 28.33 -13.52
CA THR A 115 -5.41 29.14 -14.68
C THR A 115 -6.62 29.76 -15.40
N ASN A 116 -7.73 29.05 -15.50
CA ASN A 116 -8.97 29.59 -16.06
C ASN A 116 -9.54 30.71 -15.18
N LEU A 117 -9.60 30.54 -13.86
CA LEU A 117 -10.05 31.58 -12.93
C LEU A 117 -9.16 32.84 -13.01
N ARG A 118 -7.83 32.67 -13.08
CA ARG A 118 -6.90 33.79 -13.27
C ARG A 118 -7.14 34.55 -14.57
N LYS A 119 -7.40 33.85 -15.68
CA LYS A 119 -7.75 34.49 -16.97
C LYS A 119 -9.05 35.28 -16.86
N ILE A 120 -10.05 34.75 -16.18
CA ILE A 120 -11.33 35.44 -15.96
C ILE A 120 -11.08 36.71 -15.13
N LYS A 121 -10.38 36.61 -13.99
CA LYS A 121 -10.01 37.76 -13.14
C LYS A 121 -9.24 38.84 -13.92
N GLN A 122 -8.26 38.44 -14.72
CA GLN A 122 -7.54 39.39 -15.60
C GLN A 122 -8.44 40.07 -16.62
N SER A 123 -9.51 39.42 -17.08
CA SER A 123 -10.46 40.01 -18.01
C SER A 123 -11.47 40.95 -17.32
N CYS A 124 -11.83 40.69 -16.06
CA CYS A 124 -12.54 41.65 -15.20
C CYS A 124 -11.74 42.95 -15.08
N VAL A 125 -10.46 42.87 -14.70
CA VAL A 125 -9.58 44.04 -14.54
C VAL A 125 -9.45 44.86 -15.83
N LYS A 126 -9.51 44.21 -17.00
CA LYS A 126 -9.47 44.89 -18.31
C LYS A 126 -10.82 45.48 -18.74
N GLY A 127 -11.88 45.34 -17.94
CA GLY A 127 -13.22 45.84 -18.25
C GLY A 127 -13.98 45.06 -19.33
N LYS A 128 -13.43 43.93 -19.80
CA LYS A 128 -14.06 43.08 -20.83
C LYS A 128 -14.11 41.64 -20.36
N LEU A 129 -15.10 41.35 -19.53
CA LEU A 129 -15.30 40.03 -18.94
C LEU A 129 -15.45 38.96 -20.03
N THR A 130 -14.50 38.02 -20.06
CA THR A 130 -14.51 36.92 -21.03
C THR A 130 -14.39 35.57 -20.33
N PHE A 131 -15.16 34.61 -20.84
CA PHE A 131 -15.18 33.25 -20.32
C PHE A 131 -14.51 32.28 -21.31
N PRO A 132 -13.79 31.26 -20.84
CA PRO A 132 -13.27 30.21 -21.72
C PRO A 132 -14.42 29.49 -22.43
N LYS A 133 -14.29 29.23 -23.75
CA LYS A 133 -15.37 28.62 -24.57
C LYS A 133 -15.91 27.28 -24.03
N ASN A 134 -15.10 26.52 -23.31
CA ASN A 134 -15.48 25.22 -22.75
C ASN A 134 -15.94 25.31 -21.28
N ALA A 135 -16.00 26.51 -20.71
CA ALA A 135 -16.46 26.70 -19.35
C ALA A 135 -17.98 26.81 -19.32
N ARG A 136 -18.61 26.35 -18.22
CA ARG A 136 -20.07 26.37 -18.04
C ARG A 136 -20.60 27.74 -17.60
N PHE A 137 -19.87 28.80 -17.94
CA PHE A 137 -20.28 30.17 -17.68
C PHE A 137 -21.10 30.69 -18.85
N ALA A 138 -22.19 31.35 -18.55
CA ALA A 138 -22.95 32.11 -19.51
C ALA A 138 -23.09 33.56 -19.01
N LYS A 139 -22.98 34.51 -19.93
CA LYS A 139 -23.26 35.92 -19.67
C LYS A 139 -24.40 36.36 -20.58
N ARG A 140 -25.46 36.93 -20.00
CA ARG A 140 -26.55 37.58 -20.72
C ARG A 140 -26.75 38.97 -20.11
N ASN A 141 -26.44 40.01 -20.88
CA ASN A 141 -26.40 41.39 -20.39
C ASN A 141 -25.48 41.52 -19.16
N ASN A 142 -26.05 41.88 -18.00
CA ASN A 142 -25.32 42.00 -16.73
C ASN A 142 -25.37 40.72 -15.86
N LEU A 143 -26.17 39.73 -16.24
CA LEU A 143 -26.30 38.47 -15.52
C LEU A 143 -25.19 37.51 -15.92
N ILE A 144 -24.55 36.93 -14.91
CA ILE A 144 -23.55 35.88 -15.06
C ILE A 144 -24.10 34.62 -14.39
N SER A 145 -24.06 33.49 -15.07
CA SER A 145 -24.47 32.21 -14.49
C SER A 145 -23.42 31.13 -14.67
N LEU A 146 -23.33 30.23 -13.68
CA LEU A 146 -22.49 29.04 -13.71
C LEU A 146 -23.36 27.81 -13.50
N SER A 147 -23.50 27.01 -14.55
CA SER A 147 -24.22 25.75 -14.47
C SER A 147 -23.35 24.65 -13.85
N ARG A 148 -23.79 24.11 -12.71
CA ARG A 148 -23.19 22.93 -12.06
C ARG A 148 -24.10 21.72 -12.30
N LYS A 149 -23.68 20.55 -11.81
CA LYS A 149 -24.46 19.31 -12.04
C LYS A 149 -25.78 19.26 -11.25
N LYS A 150 -25.86 19.94 -10.11
CA LYS A 150 -27.03 19.88 -9.20
C LYS A 150 -27.75 21.22 -9.08
N ASP A 151 -27.05 22.31 -9.34
CA ASP A 151 -27.48 23.68 -9.07
C ASP A 151 -26.93 24.63 -10.14
N THR A 152 -27.47 25.84 -10.20
CA THR A 152 -26.92 26.93 -11.03
C THR A 152 -26.71 28.14 -10.14
N LEU A 153 -25.49 28.67 -10.12
CA LEU A 153 -25.21 29.93 -9.45
C LEU A 153 -25.45 31.07 -10.42
N ILE A 154 -26.08 32.14 -9.95
CA ILE A 154 -26.40 33.32 -10.74
C ILE A 154 -25.94 34.55 -9.96
N TRP A 155 -25.25 35.45 -10.64
CA TRP A 155 -24.86 36.76 -10.14
C TRP A 155 -25.54 37.83 -11.00
N LEU A 156 -26.11 38.84 -10.33
CA LEU A 156 -26.94 39.87 -10.97
C LEU A 156 -26.12 40.95 -11.68
N ASN A 157 -24.85 41.10 -11.31
CA ASN A 157 -23.91 42.05 -11.91
C ASN A 157 -22.47 41.50 -11.85
N GLU A 158 -21.55 42.17 -12.57
CA GLU A 158 -20.15 41.77 -12.65
C GLU A 158 -19.41 41.92 -11.30
N TYR A 159 -19.76 42.94 -10.52
CA TYR A 159 -19.19 43.21 -9.20
C TYR A 159 -19.41 42.07 -8.21
N LEU A 160 -20.64 41.56 -8.11
CA LEU A 160 -20.98 40.44 -7.24
C LEU A 160 -20.27 39.15 -7.68
N PHE A 161 -20.15 38.93 -8.99
CA PHE A 161 -19.42 37.78 -9.51
C PHE A 161 -17.93 37.83 -9.14
N GLU A 162 -17.29 38.99 -9.25
CA GLU A 162 -15.89 39.15 -8.89
C GLU A 162 -15.65 38.88 -7.41
N HIS A 163 -16.37 39.56 -6.51
CA HIS A 163 -16.12 39.45 -5.07
C HIS A 163 -16.63 38.16 -4.41
N GLN A 164 -17.67 37.51 -4.95
CA GLN A 164 -18.22 36.29 -4.33
C GLN A 164 -17.66 35.00 -4.92
N TYR A 165 -17.02 35.04 -6.09
CA TYR A 165 -16.59 33.85 -6.81
C TYR A 165 -15.14 33.87 -7.32
N LEU A 166 -14.54 35.04 -7.59
CA LEU A 166 -13.17 35.16 -8.08
C LEU A 166 -12.14 35.60 -7.04
N ASP A 167 -12.55 36.40 -6.05
CA ASP A 167 -11.80 36.67 -4.81
C ASP A 167 -11.89 35.48 -3.85
#